data_AF-A0A3D5R471-F1
#
_entry.id   AF-A0A3D5R471-F1
#
_cell.length_a   1.000
_cell.length_b   1.000
_cell.length_c   1.000
_cell.angle_alpha   90.00
_cell.angle_beta   90.00
_cell.angle_gamma   90.00
#
_symmetry.space_group_name_H-M   'P 1'
#
loop_
_entity.id
_entity.type
_entity.pdbx_description
1 polymer ?
#
loop_
_entity_poly.entity_id
_entity_poly.type
_entity_poly.pdbx_seq_one_letter_code
_entity_poly.pdbx_strand_id
1 'polypeptide(L)'
;SSTELYAIMSSLSGKPIKQGIAVTGSVNQRGLVQPIGGVNQKIEGFYKVCKIKGLTGEQGVIIPKQNVNDLMLNEEVINAVKEGKFHIYAIEKIEEGIEILTGVTAGEKNEEGKYPEGSIHCLVDKKLHEYSKALKKQNKTENEASKK
;
A
#
# COMPACT_ATOMS: atom_id res chain seq x y z
N SER A 1 8.45 2.57 -6.53
CA SER A 1 7.91 3.41 -5.43
C SER A 1 7.04 2.55 -4.51
N SER A 2 6.81 2.93 -3.25
CA SER A 2 5.89 2.17 -2.36
C SER A 2 4.44 2.22 -2.86
N THR A 3 4.01 3.36 -3.41
CA THR A 3 2.66 3.55 -3.96
C THR A 3 2.33 2.56 -5.07
N GLU A 4 3.26 2.34 -6.00
CA GLU A 4 3.08 1.41 -7.12
C GLU A 4 2.97 -0.04 -6.63
N LEU A 5 3.76 -0.40 -5.61
CA LEU A 5 3.71 -1.72 -5.01
C LEU A 5 2.33 -1.99 -4.37
N TYR A 6 1.75 -1.01 -3.67
CA TYR A 6 0.41 -1.15 -3.10
C TYR A 6 -0.67 -1.35 -4.18
N ALA A 7 -0.57 -0.64 -5.30
CA ALA A 7 -1.49 -0.83 -6.42
C ALA A 7 -1.40 -2.24 -7.02
N ILE A 8 -0.17 -2.76 -7.18
CA ILE A 8 0.07 -4.13 -7.66
C ILE A 8 -0.48 -5.15 -6.65
N MET A 9 -0.21 -4.99 -5.36
CA MET A 9 -0.72 -5.89 -4.31
C MET A 9 -2.25 -5.87 -4.24
N SER A 10 -2.88 -4.70 -4.37
CA SER A 10 -4.34 -4.56 -4.45
C SER A 10 -4.91 -5.30 -5.66
N SER A 11 -4.31 -5.12 -6.84
CA SER A 11 -4.73 -5.81 -8.07
C SER A 11 -4.61 -7.33 -7.96
N LEU A 12 -3.50 -7.83 -7.40
CA LEU A 12 -3.27 -9.27 -7.23
C LEU A 12 -4.15 -9.90 -6.14
N SER A 13 -4.38 -9.20 -5.03
CA SER A 13 -5.21 -9.68 -3.92
C SER A 13 -6.71 -9.52 -4.17
N GLY A 14 -7.10 -8.67 -5.12
CA GLY A 14 -8.49 -8.27 -5.33
C GLY A 14 -9.07 -7.43 -4.18
N LYS A 15 -8.23 -6.91 -3.28
CA LYS A 15 -8.68 -6.07 -2.17
C LYS A 15 -8.64 -4.58 -2.55
N PRO A 16 -9.75 -3.84 -2.40
CA PRO A 16 -9.76 -2.42 -2.69
C PRO A 16 -8.91 -1.65 -1.68
N ILE A 17 -8.36 -0.52 -2.09
CA ILE A 17 -7.62 0.41 -1.23
C ILE A 17 -8.43 1.69 -0.98
N LYS A 18 -8.35 2.22 0.24
CA LYS A 18 -9.00 3.46 0.67
C LYS A 18 -8.44 4.65 -0.10
N GLN A 19 -9.25 5.22 -0.98
CA GLN A 19 -8.87 6.38 -1.81
C GLN A 19 -8.72 7.70 -1.03
N GLY A 20 -9.24 7.76 0.20
CA GLY A 20 -9.06 8.90 1.09
C GLY A 20 -7.65 9.01 1.68
N ILE A 21 -6.78 8.01 1.47
CA ILE A 21 -5.44 7.96 2.04
C ILE A 21 -4.41 8.12 0.92
N ALA A 22 -3.66 9.21 0.95
CA ALA A 22 -2.52 9.41 0.07
C ALA A 22 -1.28 8.66 0.58
N VAL A 23 -0.37 8.34 -0.34
CA VAL A 23 0.86 7.63 -0.03
C VAL A 23 2.05 8.37 -0.62
N THR A 24 3.07 8.63 0.19
CA THR A 24 4.39 9.05 -0.27
C THR A 24 5.47 8.18 0.37
N GLY A 25 6.42 7.71 -0.43
CA GLY A 25 7.55 6.93 0.06
C GLY A 25 8.27 6.19 -1.06
N SER A 26 9.58 6.02 -0.91
CA SER A 26 10.32 5.02 -1.67
C SER A 26 10.31 3.70 -0.91
N VAL A 27 10.69 2.61 -1.57
CA VAL A 27 10.84 1.29 -0.95
C VAL A 27 12.09 0.61 -1.49
N ASN A 28 12.83 -0.08 -0.62
CA ASN A 28 13.96 -0.92 -1.06
C ASN A 28 13.55 -2.39 -1.26
N GLN A 29 14.48 -3.22 -1.73
CA GLN A 29 14.21 -4.65 -2.01
C GLN A 29 13.85 -5.48 -0.77
N ARG A 30 14.11 -4.96 0.44
CA ARG A 30 13.74 -5.62 1.70
C ARG A 30 12.36 -5.17 2.23
N GLY A 31 11.62 -4.39 1.44
CA GLY A 31 10.31 -3.87 1.83
C GLY A 31 10.36 -2.69 2.81
N LEU A 32 11.54 -2.13 3.07
CA LEU A 32 11.68 -0.98 3.98
C LEU A 32 11.31 0.31 3.25
N VAL A 33 10.46 1.12 3.88
CA VAL A 33 10.04 2.42 3.38
C VAL A 33 11.15 3.44 3.65
N GLN A 34 11.51 4.19 2.62
CA GLN A 34 12.66 5.10 2.62
C GLN A 34 12.21 6.56 2.67
N PRO A 35 13.02 7.45 3.28
CA PRO A 35 12.70 8.85 3.44
C PRO A 35 12.61 9.55 2.09
N ILE A 36 11.82 10.61 2.06
CA ILE A 36 11.57 11.40 0.86
C ILE A 36 11.79 12.88 1.14
N GLY A 37 12.04 13.65 0.08
CA GLY A 37 12.01 15.10 0.12
C GLY A 37 10.57 15.64 0.06
N GLY A 38 10.38 16.81 0.68
CA GLY A 38 9.15 17.60 0.59
C GLY A 38 7.95 16.98 1.31
N VAL A 39 8.17 16.31 2.45
CA VAL A 39 7.10 15.61 3.20
C VAL A 39 5.98 16.57 3.62
N ASN A 40 6.33 17.78 4.09
CA ASN A 40 5.37 18.79 4.52
C ASN A 40 4.48 19.24 3.35
N GLN A 41 5.07 19.61 2.21
CA GLN A 41 4.33 20.06 1.03
C GLN A 41 3.39 18.99 0.50
N LYS A 42 3.78 17.71 0.57
CA LYS A 42 2.95 16.58 0.14
C LYS A 42 1.76 16.37 1.06
N ILE A 43 1.97 16.42 2.38
CA ILE A 43 0.89 16.30 3.37
C ILE A 43 -0.10 17.44 3.20
N GLU A 44 0.40 18.68 3.22
CA GLU A 44 -0.43 19.87 3.13
C GLU A 44 -1.15 19.99 1.78
N GLY A 45 -0.50 19.58 0.69
CA GLY A 45 -1.10 19.52 -0.64
C GLY A 45 -2.29 18.58 -0.69
N PHE A 46 -2.16 17.36 -0.14
CA PHE A 46 -3.26 16.41 -0.09
C PHE A 46 -4.39 16.89 0.84
N TYR A 47 -4.04 17.37 2.03
CA TYR A 47 -5.02 17.95 2.98
C TYR A 47 -5.86 19.07 2.33
N LYS A 48 -5.23 19.98 1.59
CA LYS A 48 -5.96 21.06 0.86
C LYS A 48 -6.99 20.50 -0.12
N VAL A 49 -6.64 19.46 -0.87
CA VAL A 49 -7.56 18.79 -1.79
C VAL A 49 -8.72 18.13 -1.02
N CYS A 50 -8.43 17.44 0.08
CA CYS A 50 -9.45 16.84 0.93
C CYS A 50 -10.39 17.89 1.51
N LYS A 51 -9.86 19.02 1.97
CA LYS A 51 -10.66 20.14 2.49
C LYS A 51 -11.60 20.71 1.43
N ILE A 52 -11.11 20.95 0.21
CA ILE A 52 -11.93 21.45 -0.91
C ILE A 52 -13.06 20.46 -1.25
N LYS A 53 -12.78 19.16 -1.20
CA LYS A 53 -13.76 18.10 -1.48
C LYS A 53 -14.69 17.79 -0.30
N GLY A 54 -14.42 18.34 0.89
CA GLY A 54 -15.08 18.00 2.15
C GLY A 54 -14.33 16.89 2.90
N LEU A 55 -13.92 17.20 4.14
CA LEU A 55 -13.32 16.22 5.05
C LEU A 55 -14.40 15.29 5.61
N THR A 56 -14.17 13.98 5.53
CA THR A 56 -15.06 12.96 6.12
C THR A 56 -14.54 12.45 7.46
N GLY A 57 -13.30 12.79 7.82
CA GLY A 57 -12.64 12.28 9.02
C GLY A 57 -11.86 10.98 8.80
N GLU A 58 -11.86 10.45 7.57
CA GLU A 58 -11.10 9.23 7.24
C GLU A 58 -9.86 9.51 6.40
N GLN A 59 -9.70 10.75 5.92
CA GLN A 59 -8.59 11.12 5.04
C GLN A 59 -7.26 11.15 5.77
N GLY A 60 -6.17 10.86 5.06
CA GLY A 60 -4.84 10.96 5.65
C GLY A 60 -3.71 10.72 4.68
N VAL A 61 -2.49 10.71 5.22
CA VAL A 61 -1.27 10.48 4.42
C VAL A 61 -0.38 9.45 5.11
N ILE A 62 0.02 8.43 4.35
CA ILE A 62 1.09 7.50 4.73
C ILE A 62 2.43 8.15 4.38
N ILE A 63 3.34 8.21 5.36
CA ILE A 63 4.70 8.74 5.24
C ILE A 63 5.75 7.76 5.76
N PRO A 64 7.02 7.88 5.33
CA PRO A 64 8.12 7.14 5.93
C PRO A 64 8.32 7.56 7.39
N LYS A 65 8.47 6.59 8.29
CA LYS A 65 8.74 6.84 9.72
C LYS A 65 9.98 7.69 9.96
N GLN A 66 10.97 7.60 9.08
CA GLN A 66 12.19 8.41 9.16
C GLN A 66 11.94 9.91 8.89
N ASN A 67 10.88 10.28 8.18
CA ASN A 67 10.52 11.68 7.94
C ASN A 67 9.74 12.33 9.11
N VAL A 68 9.43 11.60 10.19
CA VAL A 68 8.69 12.16 11.33
C VAL A 68 9.42 13.36 11.94
N ASN A 69 10.76 13.31 12.00
CA ASN A 69 11.58 14.41 12.52
C ASN A 69 11.64 15.62 11.57
N ASP A 70 11.23 15.46 10.32
CA ASP A 70 11.20 16.54 9.31
C ASP A 70 9.84 17.28 9.28
N LEU A 71 8.86 16.84 10.09
CA LEU A 71 7.52 17.39 10.08
C LEU A 71 7.49 18.79 10.71
N MET A 72 7.14 19.77 9.88
CA MET A 72 6.91 21.17 10.21
C MET A 72 5.64 21.61 9.49
N LEU A 73 4.51 21.05 9.91
CA LEU A 73 3.20 21.27 9.28
C LEU A 73 2.58 22.56 9.77
N ASN A 74 1.81 23.22 8.91
CA ASN A 74 1.01 24.37 9.32
C ASN A 74 -0.02 24.04 10.42
N GLU A 75 -0.42 25.05 11.18
CA GLU A 75 -1.36 24.90 12.30
C GLU A 75 -2.69 24.28 11.89
N GLU A 76 -3.15 24.54 10.67
CA GLU A 76 -4.43 24.05 10.19
C GLU A 76 -4.44 22.52 10.10
N VAL A 77 -3.39 21.92 9.51
CA VAL A 77 -3.24 20.47 9.45
C VAL A 77 -3.09 19.89 10.85
N ILE A 78 -2.30 20.54 11.73
CA ILE A 78 -2.12 20.10 13.12
C ILE A 78 -3.47 20.05 13.84
N ASN A 79 -4.30 21.08 13.70
CA ASN A 79 -5.62 21.14 14.32
C ASN A 79 -6.56 20.07 13.75
N ALA A 80 -6.58 19.86 12.44
CA ALA A 80 -7.38 18.80 11.82
C ALA A 80 -6.98 17.40 12.31
N VAL A 81 -5.68 17.16 12.53
CA VAL A 81 -5.19 15.90 13.12
C VAL A 81 -5.60 15.76 14.58
N LYS A 82 -5.46 16.81 15.39
CA LYS A 82 -5.90 16.82 16.81
C LYS A 82 -7.40 16.57 16.95
N GLU A 83 -8.21 17.08 16.03
CA GLU A 83 -9.66 16.90 15.99
C GLU A 83 -10.08 15.56 15.37
N GLY A 84 -9.15 14.71 14.94
CA GLY A 84 -9.43 13.43 14.30
C GLY A 84 -10.03 13.52 12.90
N LYS A 85 -9.98 14.70 12.27
CA LYS A 85 -10.53 14.96 10.92
C LYS A 85 -9.57 14.56 9.80
N PHE A 86 -8.29 14.39 10.10
CA PHE A 86 -7.24 14.02 9.16
C PHE A 86 -6.18 13.19 9.88
N HIS A 87 -5.53 12.26 9.17
CA HIS A 87 -4.61 11.29 9.78
C HIS A 87 -3.23 11.29 9.12
N ILE A 88 -2.18 11.08 9.91
CA ILE A 88 -0.81 10.90 9.40
C ILE A 88 -0.31 9.56 9.91
N TYR A 89 0.02 8.65 8.99
CA TYR A 89 0.46 7.31 9.29
C TYR A 89 1.95 7.18 8.98
N ALA A 90 2.78 7.06 10.02
CA ALA A 90 4.21 6.83 9.86
C ALA A 90 4.50 5.32 9.81
N ILE A 91 5.04 4.83 8.69
CA ILE A 91 5.33 3.41 8.48
C ILE A 91 6.82 3.16 8.22
N GLU A 92 7.27 1.97 8.59
CA GLU A 92 8.65 1.50 8.41
C GLU A 92 8.73 0.46 7.30
N LYS A 93 7.71 -0.39 7.16
CA LYS A 93 7.61 -1.44 6.15
C LYS A 93 6.34 -1.33 5.32
N ILE A 94 6.37 -1.97 4.15
CA ILE A 94 5.24 -2.01 3.21
C ILE A 94 4.01 -2.74 3.77
N GLU A 95 4.21 -3.70 4.68
CA GLU A 95 3.12 -4.45 5.29
C GLU A 95 2.19 -3.53 6.07
N GLU A 96 2.74 -2.60 6.85
CA GLU A 96 1.97 -1.63 7.60
C GLU A 96 1.11 -0.74 6.68
N GLY A 97 1.69 -0.31 5.56
CA GLY A 97 0.99 0.53 4.60
C GLY A 97 -0.17 -0.16 3.90
N ILE A 98 0.02 -1.42 3.47
CA ILE A 98 -1.07 -2.17 2.80
C ILE A 98 -2.19 -2.51 3.78
N GLU A 99 -1.87 -2.74 5.05
CA GLU A 99 -2.87 -2.95 6.11
C GLU A 99 -3.72 -1.70 6.34
N ILE A 100 -3.11 -0.52 6.41
CA ILE A 100 -3.83 0.76 6.54
C ILE A 100 -4.78 0.98 5.35
N LEU A 101 -4.27 0.74 4.13
CA LEU A 101 -4.99 0.99 2.89
C LEU A 101 -6.16 0.03 2.67
N THR A 102 -6.05 -1.23 3.09
CA THR A 102 -7.05 -2.28 2.81
C THR A 102 -7.91 -2.63 4.02
N GLY A 103 -7.44 -2.37 5.24
CA GLY A 103 -8.04 -2.87 6.49
C GLY A 103 -7.87 -4.38 6.69
N VAL A 104 -7.00 -5.04 5.92
CA VAL A 104 -6.75 -6.49 5.96
C VAL A 104 -5.29 -6.71 6.33
N THR A 105 -5.02 -7.67 7.20
CA THR A 105 -3.65 -8.02 7.62
C THR A 105 -2.79 -8.43 6.42
N ALA A 106 -1.52 -8.02 6.40
CA ALA A 106 -0.58 -8.43 5.36
C ALA A 106 -0.33 -9.94 5.46
N GLY A 107 -0.08 -10.41 6.68
CA GLY A 107 0.17 -11.80 7.05
C GLY A 107 1.59 -12.25 6.75
N GLU A 108 2.24 -12.90 7.72
CA GLU A 108 3.59 -13.45 7.59
C GLU A 108 3.55 -14.96 7.35
N LYS A 109 4.61 -15.53 6.75
CA LYS A 109 4.69 -16.99 6.61
C LYS A 109 4.84 -17.65 7.97
N ASN A 110 4.06 -18.68 8.22
CA ASN A 110 4.25 -19.56 9.36
C ASN A 110 5.43 -20.54 9.13
N GLU A 111 5.71 -21.40 10.11
CA GLU A 111 6.79 -22.40 10.05
C GLU A 111 6.61 -23.39 8.88
N GLU A 112 5.38 -23.62 8.42
CA GLU A 112 5.06 -24.44 7.25
C GLU A 112 5.24 -23.69 5.92
N GLY A 113 5.66 -22.43 5.94
CA GLY A 113 5.84 -21.58 4.77
C GLY A 113 4.54 -21.04 4.16
N LYS A 114 3.40 -21.16 4.86
CA LYS A 114 2.08 -20.70 4.41
C LYS A 114 1.72 -19.36 5.03
N TYR A 115 0.99 -18.53 4.28
CA TYR A 115 0.39 -17.30 4.79
C TYR A 115 -0.96 -17.58 5.47
N PRO A 116 -1.33 -16.83 6.53
CA PRO A 116 -2.65 -16.89 7.13
C PRO A 116 -3.77 -16.72 6.10
N GLU A 117 -4.82 -17.52 6.23
CA GLU A 117 -5.94 -17.46 5.29
C GLU A 117 -6.60 -16.07 5.33
N GLY A 118 -6.90 -15.53 4.14
CA GLY A 118 -7.51 -14.23 3.99
C GLY A 118 -6.57 -13.02 4.12
N SER A 119 -5.29 -13.22 4.45
CA SER A 119 -4.29 -12.14 4.46
C SER A 119 -3.97 -11.65 3.05
N ILE A 120 -3.44 -10.43 2.92
CA ILE A 120 -3.04 -9.89 1.61
C ILE A 120 -2.02 -10.80 0.92
N HIS A 121 -0.96 -11.21 1.63
CA HIS A 121 0.07 -12.07 1.06
C HIS A 121 -0.47 -13.45 0.64
N CYS A 122 -1.42 -14.03 1.39
CA CYS A 122 -2.09 -15.26 0.99
C CYS A 122 -2.83 -15.11 -0.35
N LEU A 123 -3.60 -14.02 -0.50
CA LEU A 123 -4.37 -13.75 -1.71
C LEU A 123 -3.48 -13.46 -2.92
N VAL A 124 -2.41 -12.69 -2.71
CA VAL A 124 -1.39 -12.42 -3.74
C VAL A 124 -0.71 -13.71 -4.18
N ASP A 125 -0.25 -14.54 -3.23
CA ASP A 125 0.42 -15.81 -3.52
C ASP A 125 -0.49 -16.76 -4.31
N LYS A 126 -1.75 -16.88 -3.89
CA LYS A 126 -2.77 -17.67 -4.63
C LYS A 126 -2.92 -17.18 -6.07
N LYS A 127 -2.99 -15.87 -6.29
CA LYS A 127 -3.16 -15.30 -7.63
C LYS A 127 -1.94 -15.54 -8.53
N LEU A 128 -0.74 -15.40 -7.98
CA LEU A 128 0.50 -15.71 -8.71
C LEU A 128 0.59 -17.20 -9.08
N HIS A 129 0.15 -18.10 -8.20
CA HIS A 129 0.05 -19.53 -8.52
C HIS A 129 -0.96 -19.81 -9.64
N GLU A 130 -2.10 -19.14 -9.66
CA GLU A 130 -3.08 -19.23 -10.76
C GLU A 130 -2.45 -18.81 -12.10
N TYR A 131 -1.77 -17.66 -12.14
CA TYR A 131 -1.07 -17.19 -13.35
C TYR A 131 0.01 -18.17 -13.81
N SER A 132 0.83 -18.68 -12.90
CA SER A 132 1.85 -19.68 -13.23
C SER A 132 1.25 -20.95 -13.85
N LYS A 133 0.12 -21.44 -13.31
CA LYS A 133 -0.60 -22.61 -13.86
C LYS A 133 -1.17 -22.32 -15.25
N ALA A 134 -1.76 -21.15 -15.46
CA ALA A 134 -2.32 -20.75 -16.75
C ALA A 134 -1.24 -20.66 -17.83
N LEU A 135 -0.11 -20.02 -17.53
CA LEU A 135 1.03 -19.91 -18.45
C LEU A 135 1.61 -21.28 -18.83
N LYS A 136 1.77 -22.20 -17.85
CA LYS A 136 2.23 -23.58 -18.13
C LYS A 136 1.27 -24.32 -19.06
N LYS A 137 -0.04 -24.14 -18.90
CA LYS A 137 -1.06 -24.77 -19.76
C LYS A 137 -1.03 -24.23 -21.19
N GLN A 138 -0.86 -22.91 -21.34
CA GLN A 138 -0.71 -22.28 -22.66
C GLN A 138 0.53 -22.82 -23.39
N ASN A 139 1.69 -22.80 -22.74
CA ASN A 139 2.93 -23.31 -23.33
C ASN A 139 2.84 -24.79 -23.74
N LYS A 140 2.12 -25.62 -22.97
CA LYS A 140 1.90 -27.02 -23.33
C LYS A 140 1.03 -27.16 -24.58
N THR A 141 -0.02 -26.36 -24.68
CA THR A 141 -0.96 -26.36 -25.82
C THR A 141 -0.28 -25.87 -27.10
N GLU A 142 0.54 -24.82 -27.03
CA GLU A 142 1.33 -24.30 -28.17
C GLU A 142 2.37 -25.31 -28.65
N ASN A 143 3.08 -25.97 -27.74
CA ASN A 143 4.07 -27.00 -28.09
C ASN A 143 3.45 -28.25 -28.72
N GLU A 144 2.20 -28.58 -28.39
CA GLU A 144 1.46 -29.69 -29.02
C GLU A 144 0.91 -29.29 -30.40
N ALA A 145 0.55 -28.02 -30.61
CA ALA A 145 0.12 -27.49 -31.90
C ALA A 145 1.26 -27.38 -32.92
N SER A 146 2.47 -26.97 -32.49
CA SER A 146 3.65 -26.84 -33.35
C SER A 146 4.31 -28.17 -33.74
N LYS A 147 3.84 -29.30 -33.18
CA LYS A 147 4.31 -30.66 -33.51
C LYS A 147 3.41 -31.40 -34.52
N LYS A 148 2.30 -30.78 -34.94
CA LYS A 148 1.43 -31.25 -36.03
C LYS A 148 1.73 -30.48 -37.30
#